data_AF-A0A1Y3BPG6-F1
#
_entry.id   AF-A0A1Y3BPG6-F1
#
_cell.length_a   1.000
_cell.length_b   1.000
_cell.length_c   1.000
_cell.angle_alpha   90.00
_cell.angle_beta   90.00
_cell.angle_gamma   90.00
#
_symmetry.space_group_name_H-M   'P 1'
#
loop_
_entity.id
_entity.type
_entity.pdbx_description
1 polymer ?
#
loop_
_entity_poly.entity_id
_entity_poly.type
_entity_poly.pdbx_seq_one_letter_code
_entity_poly.pdbx_strand_id
1 'polypeptide(L)' 'MNSQVKSIGVKGVDQSEFVVALAAFLKRSGKLKVPDWSDLVKTAVYKELAPFDDDWFYTRCASVARHLYHRSP' A
#
# COMPACT_ATOMS: atom_id res chain seq x y z
N MET A 1 -28.90 9.71 14.28
CA MET A 1 -27.62 9.91 13.58
C MET A 1 -27.09 8.55 13.15
N ASN A 2 -27.58 8.02 12.05
CA ASN A 2 -27.03 6.82 11.41
C ASN A 2 -27.44 6.90 9.95
N SER A 3 -26.68 7.68 9.17
CA SER A 3 -26.76 7.56 7.73
C SER A 3 -26.20 6.19 7.38
N GLN A 4 -27.03 5.37 6.75
CA GLN A 4 -26.63 4.13 6.10
C GLN A 4 -25.39 4.43 5.25
N VAL A 5 -24.22 3.93 5.67
CA VAL A 5 -22.98 4.11 4.91
C VAL A 5 -23.18 3.35 3.61
N LYS A 6 -23.48 4.08 2.54
CA LYS A 6 -23.51 3.53 1.19
C LYS A 6 -22.14 2.91 0.96
N SER A 7 -22.08 1.63 0.59
CA SER A 7 -20.80 0.97 0.32
C SER A 7 -20.11 1.70 -0.85
N ILE A 8 -19.02 2.41 -0.57
CA ILE A 8 -18.22 3.13 -1.56
C ILE A 8 -17.10 2.20 -2.03
N GLY A 9 -16.94 2.07 -3.35
CA GLY A 9 -15.86 1.28 -3.94
C GLY A 9 -14.50 2.01 -3.89
N VAL A 10 -13.41 1.30 -4.20
CA VAL A 10 -12.03 1.81 -4.10
C VAL A 10 -11.78 3.10 -4.93
N LYS A 11 -12.58 3.35 -5.98
CA LYS A 11 -12.49 4.57 -6.80
C LYS A 11 -13.06 5.83 -6.12
N GLY A 12 -13.95 5.67 -5.14
CA GLY A 12 -14.63 6.78 -4.46
C GLY A 12 -14.02 7.18 -3.12
N VAL A 13 -12.86 6.61 -2.76
CA VAL A 13 -12.13 6.92 -1.53
C VAL A 13 -10.84 7.67 -1.85
N ASP A 14 -10.37 8.48 -0.90
CA ASP A 14 -9.06 9.11 -1.01
C ASP A 14 -7.96 8.06 -1.20
N GLN A 15 -7.06 8.33 -2.13
CA GLN A 15 -6.00 7.39 -2.48
C GLN A 15 -5.03 7.19 -1.33
N SER A 16 -4.65 8.26 -0.63
CA SER A 16 -3.63 8.23 0.40
C SER A 16 -4.15 7.48 1.62
N GLU A 17 -5.38 7.79 2.04
CA GLU A 17 -6.05 7.09 3.15
C GLU A 17 -6.22 5.59 2.86
N PHE A 18 -6.64 5.24 1.64
CA PHE A 18 -6.82 3.84 1.25
C PHE A 18 -5.50 3.07 1.29
N VAL A 19 -4.41 3.64 0.78
CA VAL A 19 -3.10 2.98 0.74
C VAL A 19 -2.58 2.72 2.16
N VAL A 20 -2.71 3.69 3.07
CA VAL A 20 -2.29 3.52 4.48
C VAL A 20 -3.11 2.43 5.17
N ALA A 21 -4.43 2.45 5.01
CA ALA A 21 -5.32 1.44 5.59
C ALA A 21 -5.03 0.03 5.04
N LEU A 22 -4.79 -0.08 3.73
CA LEU A 22 -4.48 -1.35 3.08
C LEU A 22 -3.10 -1.86 3.48
N ALA A 23 -2.09 -1.00 3.60
CA ALA A 23 -0.76 -1.38 4.08
C ALA A 23 -0.84 -1.97 5.51
N ALA A 24 -1.57 -1.31 6.41
CA ALA A 24 -1.81 -1.82 7.76
C ALA A 24 -2.55 -3.17 7.75
N PHE A 25 -3.52 -3.34 6.85
CA PHE A 25 -4.20 -4.63 6.66
C PHE A 25 -3.25 -5.73 6.18
N LEU A 26 -2.40 -5.45 5.19
CA LEU A 26 -1.42 -6.41 4.67
C LEU A 26 -0.41 -6.84 5.73
N LYS A 27 0.06 -5.90 6.56
CA LYS A 27 0.95 -6.18 7.69
C LYS A 27 0.29 -7.11 8.71
N ARG A 28 -0.95 -6.82 9.12
CA ARG A 28 -1.70 -7.66 10.08
C ARG A 28 -2.06 -9.04 9.52
N SER A 29 -2.25 -9.13 8.20
CA SER A 29 -2.65 -10.38 7.53
C SER A 29 -1.55 -11.44 7.58
N GLY A 30 -0.27 -11.04 7.63
CA GLY A 30 0.88 -11.96 7.67
C GLY A 30 1.07 -12.81 6.40
N LYS A 31 0.19 -12.67 5.41
CA LYS A 31 0.22 -13.42 4.14
C LYS A 31 1.28 -12.91 3.16
N LEU A 32 1.77 -11.70 3.37
CA LEU A 32 2.73 -11.04 2.48
C LEU A 32 4.14 -11.26 3.03
N LYS A 33 4.91 -12.14 2.40
CA LYS A 33 6.31 -12.37 2.75
C LYS A 33 7.13 -11.16 2.28
N VAL A 34 7.75 -10.46 3.23
CA VAL A 34 8.73 -9.41 2.93
C VAL A 34 10.00 -10.08 2.38
N PRO A 35 10.56 -9.60 1.25
CA PRO A 35 11.80 -10.15 0.70
C PRO A 35 12.99 -9.93 1.63
N ASP A 36 13.89 -10.90 1.71
CA ASP A 36 15.07 -10.84 2.59
C ASP A 36 16.02 -9.67 2.28
N TRP A 37 15.95 -9.13 1.06
CA TRP A 37 16.74 -7.99 0.60
C TRP A 37 16.08 -6.63 0.87
N SER A 38 14.89 -6.58 1.50
CA SER A 38 14.15 -5.33 1.72
C SER A 38 14.97 -4.24 2.41
N ASP A 39 15.89 -4.64 3.27
CA ASP A 39 16.65 -3.74 4.14
C ASP A 39 17.96 -3.28 3.50
N LEU A 40 18.36 -3.91 2.40
CA LEU A 40 19.60 -3.63 1.67
C LEU A 40 19.39 -2.72 0.46
N VAL A 41 18.15 -2.59 -0.02
CA VAL A 41 17.85 -1.92 -1.27
C VAL A 41 17.25 -0.53 -1.07
N LYS A 42 17.47 0.32 -2.08
CA LYS A 42 16.77 1.58 -2.26
C LYS A 42 15.55 1.40 -3.16
N THR A 43 14.53 2.25 -3.01
CA THR A 43 13.29 2.09 -3.80
C THR A 43 13.45 2.41 -5.30
N ALA A 44 14.50 3.12 -5.70
CA ALA A 44 14.75 3.50 -7.09
C ALA A 44 16.24 3.83 -7.32
N VAL A 45 16.70 3.71 -8.58
CA VAL A 45 18.10 3.91 -8.98
C VAL A 45 18.61 5.32 -8.66
N TYR A 46 17.77 6.34 -8.79
CA TYR A 46 18.12 7.74 -8.56
C TYR A 46 18.10 8.17 -7.08
N LYS A 47 17.66 7.30 -6.16
CA LYS A 47 17.71 7.62 -4.72
C LYS A 47 19.11 7.35 -4.17
N GLU A 48 19.58 8.21 -3.30
CA GLU A 48 20.87 8.02 -2.60
C GLU A 48 20.69 7.29 -1.26
N LEU A 49 19.56 7.55 -0.59
CA LEU A 49 19.25 7.00 0.73
C LEU A 49 18.25 5.83 0.68
N ALA A 50 18.29 5.01 1.73
CA ALA A 50 17.33 3.95 1.98
C ALA A 50 15.92 4.52 2.29
N PRO A 51 14.85 3.70 2.18
CA PRO A 51 13.53 4.09 2.63
C PRO A 51 13.55 4.45 4.13
N PHE A 52 12.88 5.54 4.52
CA PHE A 52 12.80 5.96 5.93
C PHE A 52 11.75 5.19 6.74
N ASP A 53 10.77 4.61 6.07
CA ASP A 53 9.70 3.83 6.68
C ASP A 53 10.07 2.35 6.62
N ASP A 54 10.18 1.68 7.77
CA ASP A 54 10.47 0.24 7.84
C ASP A 54 9.36 -0.59 7.16
N ASP A 55 8.13 -0.09 7.16
CA ASP A 55 6.97 -0.74 6.53
C ASP A 55 6.80 -0.36 5.05
N TRP A 56 7.81 0.27 4.43
CA TRP A 56 7.73 0.78 3.05
C TRP A 56 7.25 -0.28 2.05
N PHE A 57 7.59 -1.55 2.27
CA PHE A 57 7.22 -2.65 1.39
C PHE A 57 5.69 -2.85 1.34
N TYR A 58 5.01 -2.76 2.49
CA TYR A 58 3.55 -2.87 2.56
C TYR A 58 2.87 -1.70 1.86
N THR A 59 3.38 -0.48 2.07
CA THR A 59 2.89 0.73 1.39
C THR A 59 3.05 0.63 -0.13
N ARG A 60 4.18 0.07 -0.61
CA ARG A 60 4.41 -0.18 -2.04
C ARG A 60 3.44 -1.22 -2.60
N CYS A 61 3.26 -2.36 -1.92
CA CYS A 61 2.32 -3.39 -2.35
C CYS A 61 0.87 -2.87 -2.40
N ALA A 62 0.44 -2.11 -1.39
CA ALA A 62 -0.88 -1.49 -1.35
C ALA A 62 -1.10 -0.52 -2.52
N SER A 63 -0.11 0.33 -2.82
CA SER A 63 -0.16 1.25 -3.96
C SER A 63 -0.26 0.53 -5.30
N VAL A 64 0.54 -0.53 -5.49
CA VAL A 64 0.51 -1.36 -6.70
C VAL A 64 -0.84 -2.07 -6.86
N ALA A 65 -1.39 -2.63 -5.79
CA ALA A 65 -2.70 -3.29 -5.81
C ALA A 65 -3.82 -2.32 -6.22
N ARG A 66 -3.82 -1.09 -5.67
CA ARG A 66 -4.76 -0.03 -6.08
C ARG A 66 -4.57 0.31 -7.56
N HIS A 67 -3.33 0.46 -8.01
CA HIS A 67 -3.03 0.82 -9.39
C HIS A 67 -3.54 -0.24 -10.37
N LEU A 68 -3.30 -1.52 -10.06
CA LEU A 68 -3.81 -2.65 -10.83
C LEU A 68 -5.35 -2.63 -10.90
N TYR A 69 -6.03 -2.35 -9.78
CA TYR A 69 -7.49 -2.22 -9.76
C TYR A 69 -8.02 -1.09 -10.66
N HIS A 70 -7.27 0.00 -10.82
CA HIS A 70 -7.69 1.14 -11.64
C HIS A 70 -7.33 0.99 -13.12
N ARG A 71 -6.21 0.32 -13.43
CA ARG A 71 -5.61 0.27 -14.75
C ARG A 71 -5.63 -1.12 -15.40
N SER A 72 -6.31 -2.09 -14.81
CA SER A 72 -6.54 -3.37 -15.49
C SER A 72 -7.12 -3.10 -16.89
N PRO A 73 -6.61 -3.75 -17.94
CA PRO A 73 -7.33 -3.81 -19.21
C PRO A 73 -8.72 -4.45 -19.02
#